data_AF-A0A0M0G800-F1
#
_entry.id   AF-A0A0M0G800-F1
#
_cell.length_a   1.000
_cell.length_b   1.000
_cell.length_c   1.000
_cell.angle_alpha   90.00
_cell.angle_beta   90.00
_cell.angle_gamma   90.00
#
_symmetry.space_group_name_H-M   'P 1'
#
loop_
_entity.id
_entity.type
_entity.pdbx_description
1 polymer ?
#
loop_
_entity_poly.entity_id
_entity_poly.type
_entity_poly.pdbx_seq_one_letter_code
_entity_poly.pdbx_strand_id
1 'polypeptide(L)' 'MFKKRNQMIEEAKGTIPYWVIAERLGVHENTIQNWMKREMSEERKDKVMRAINEIKKEIKRKGDM' A
#
# COMPACT_ATOMS: atom_id res chain seq x y z
N MET A 1 15.18 -11.20 11.92
CA MET A 1 15.65 -9.87 11.46
C MET A 1 14.92 -9.52 10.17
N PHE A 2 13.78 -8.82 10.26
CA PHE A 2 13.03 -8.41 9.08
C PHE A 2 13.81 -7.29 8.39
N LYS A 3 14.60 -7.64 7.36
CA LYS A 3 15.24 -6.65 6.48
C LYS A 3 14.12 -5.71 6.00
N LYS A 4 14.24 -4.40 6.27
CA LYS A 4 13.29 -3.35 5.90
C LYS A 4 13.21 -3.19 4.37
N ARG A 5 12.75 -4.23 3.69
CA ARG A 5 12.46 -4.21 2.26
C ARG A 5 11.11 -3.53 2.08
N ASN A 6 11.01 -2.65 1.09
CA ASN A 6 9.81 -1.83 0.84
C ASN A 6 9.45 -0.85 1.97
N GLN A 7 10.45 -0.33 2.71
CA GLN A 7 10.23 0.65 3.78
C GLN A 7 9.42 1.88 3.33
N MET A 8 9.66 2.36 2.10
CA MET A 8 8.90 3.45 1.49
C MET A 8 7.40 3.17 1.43
N ILE A 9 6.99 1.91 1.21
CA ILE A 9 5.57 1.53 1.15
C ILE A 9 4.97 1.51 2.55
N GLU A 10 5.70 1.04 3.57
CA GLU A 10 5.22 1.12 4.97
C GLU A 10 5.06 2.57 5.43
N GLU A 11 6.04 3.43 5.13
CA GLU A 11 5.99 4.86 5.46
C GLU A 11 4.84 5.55 4.71
N ALA A 12 4.67 5.25 3.42
CA ALA A 12 3.57 5.79 2.64
C ALA A 12 2.21 5.27 3.14
N LYS A 13 2.08 3.99 3.48
CA LYS A 13 0.84 3.39 3.98
C LYS A 13 0.37 4.08 5.26
N GLY A 14 1.28 4.31 6.21
CA GLY A 14 0.92 4.83 7.53
C GLY A 14 -0.11 3.93 8.22
N THR A 15 -1.28 4.48 8.51
CA THR A 15 -2.38 3.77 9.19
C THR A 15 -3.31 3.00 8.25
N ILE A 16 -3.11 3.08 6.93
CA ILE A 16 -3.97 2.39 5.96
C ILE A 16 -3.77 0.88 6.09
N PRO A 17 -4.84 0.08 6.31
CA PRO A 17 -4.71 -1.36 6.34
C PRO A 17 -4.35 -1.97 4.98
N TYR A 18 -3.66 -3.11 4.99
CA TYR A 18 -3.27 -3.82 3.77
C TYR A 18 -4.47 -4.27 2.92
N TRP A 19 -5.57 -4.64 3.55
CA TRP A 19 -6.80 -5.05 2.84
C TRP A 19 -7.36 -3.92 1.98
N VAL A 20 -7.32 -2.65 2.44
CA VAL A 20 -7.82 -1.50 1.66
C VAL A 20 -6.98 -1.30 0.40
N ILE A 21 -5.66 -1.43 0.53
CA ILE A 21 -4.74 -1.32 -0.61
C ILE A 21 -4.96 -2.49 -1.58
N ALA A 22 -5.19 -3.68 -1.06
CA ALA A 22 -5.45 -4.88 -1.85
C ALA A 22 -6.76 -4.75 -2.64
N GLU A 23 -7.84 -4.29 -2.02
CA GLU A 23 -9.11 -3.99 -2.67
C GLU A 23 -8.94 -2.99 -3.80
N ARG A 24 -8.20 -1.89 -3.56
CA ARG A 24 -7.93 -0.87 -4.58
C ARG A 24 -7.17 -1.42 -5.78
N LEU A 25 -6.27 -2.37 -5.54
CA LEU A 25 -5.47 -3.03 -6.56
C LEU A 25 -6.18 -4.23 -7.20
N GLY A 26 -7.37 -4.61 -6.73
CA GLY A 26 -8.10 -5.78 -7.22
C GLY A 26 -7.38 -7.11 -6.91
N VAL A 27 -6.60 -7.15 -5.82
CA VAL A 27 -5.86 -8.35 -5.40
C VAL A 27 -6.27 -8.78 -4.00
N HIS A 28 -5.94 -10.01 -3.63
CA HIS A 28 -6.12 -10.50 -2.27
C HIS A 28 -5.09 -9.87 -1.31
N GLU A 29 -5.47 -9.65 -0.04
CA GLU A 29 -4.56 -9.07 0.98
C GLU A 29 -3.25 -9.87 1.11
N ASN A 30 -3.34 -11.20 1.18
CA ASN A 30 -2.18 -12.09 1.17
C ASN A 30 -1.18 -11.80 0.04
N THR A 31 -1.65 -11.35 -1.12
CA THR A 31 -0.78 -10.96 -2.24
C THR A 31 0.08 -9.76 -1.87
N ILE A 32 -0.52 -8.73 -1.27
CA ILE A 32 0.20 -7.55 -0.78
C ILE A 32 1.18 -7.93 0.32
N GLN A 33 0.75 -8.74 1.29
CA GLN A 33 1.65 -9.22 2.36
C GLN A 33 2.83 -10.02 1.79
N ASN A 34 2.59 -10.85 0.77
CA ASN A 34 3.66 -11.60 0.08
C ASN A 34 4.60 -10.69 -0.71
N TRP A 35 4.08 -9.64 -1.35
CA TRP A 35 4.91 -8.63 -1.99
C TRP A 35 5.77 -7.87 -0.99
N MET A 36 5.25 -7.58 0.21
CA MET A 36 6.03 -6.92 1.27
C MET A 36 7.19 -7.79 1.80
N LYS A 37 7.04 -9.12 1.78
CA LYS A 37 8.11 -10.05 2.21
C LYS A 37 9.31 -10.09 1.24
N ARG A 38 9.09 -9.77 -0.04
CA ARG A 38 10.08 -9.80 -1.13
C ARG A 38 10.38 -8.38 -1.62
N GLU A 39 11.43 -8.20 -2.41
CA GLU A 39 11.62 -6.93 -3.11
C GLU A 39 10.61 -6.82 -4.24
N MET A 40 9.82 -5.75 -4.26
CA MET A 40 8.89 -5.49 -5.36
C MET A 40 9.64 -4.95 -6.58
N SER A 41 9.17 -5.26 -7.78
CA SER A 41 9.60 -4.53 -8.98
C SER A 41 9.15 -3.06 -8.90
N GLU A 42 9.87 -2.16 -9.57
CA GLU A 42 9.51 -0.74 -9.63
C GLU A 42 8.06 -0.53 -10.08
N GLU A 43 7.60 -1.25 -11.10
CA GLU A 43 6.20 -1.19 -11.57
C GLU A 43 5.20 -1.54 -10.46
N ARG A 44 5.50 -2.55 -9.63
CA ARG A 44 4.63 -2.92 -8.51
C ARG A 44 4.68 -1.89 -7.39
N LYS A 45 5.86 -1.36 -7.08
CA LYS A 45 6.01 -0.27 -6.09
C LYS A 45 5.17 0.93 -6.50
N ASP A 46 5.23 1.33 -7.77
CA ASP A 46 4.45 2.44 -8.32
C ASP A 46 2.95 2.20 -8.22
N LYS A 47 2.47 1.00 -8.60
CA LYS A 47 1.05 0.63 -8.46
C LYS A 47 0.57 0.73 -7.02
N VAL A 48 1.32 0.16 -6.08
CA VAL A 48 0.98 0.21 -4.65
C VAL A 48 1.01 1.65 -4.12
N MET A 49 2.02 2.43 -4.48
CA MET A 49 2.17 3.82 -4.07
C MET A 49 1.01 4.69 -4.59
N ARG A 50 0.60 4.50 -5.84
CA ARG A 50 -0.57 5.19 -6.42
C ARG A 50 -1.84 4.86 -5.67
N ALA A 51 -2.09 3.57 -5.40
CA ALA A 51 -3.25 3.14 -4.62
C ALA A 51 -3.29 3.79 -3.23
N ILE A 52 -2.16 3.79 -2.51
CA ILE A 52 -2.04 4.46 -1.20
C ILE A 52 -2.37 5.95 -1.30
N ASN A 53 -1.82 6.64 -2.30
CA ASN A 53 -2.05 8.08 -2.47
C ASN A 53 -3.52 8.41 -2.80
N GLU A 54 -4.18 7.58 -3.59
CA GLU A 54 -5.61 7.73 -3.88
C GLU A 54 -6.46 7.53 -2.63
N ILE A 55 -6.20 6.46 -1.86
CA ILE A 55 -6.88 6.18 -0.59
C ILE A 55 -6.71 7.36 0.38
N LYS A 56 -5.49 7.90 0.51
CA LYS A 56 -5.24 9.08 1.36
C LYS A 56 -6.05 10.31 0.93
N LYS A 57 -6.16 10.57 -0.37
CA LYS A 57 -6.97 11.68 -0.90
C LYS A 57 -8.45 11.47 -0.58
N GLU A 58 -8.95 10.25 -0.67
CA GLU A 58 -10.34 9.92 -0.32
C GLU A 58 -10.61 10.07 1.18
N ILE A 59 -9.70 9.60 2.05
CA ILE A 59 -9.81 9.77 3.50
C ILE A 59 -9.83 11.26 3.86
N LYS A 60 -8.92 12.06 3.29
CA LYS A 60 -8.90 13.50 3.53
C LYS A 60 -10.22 14.15 3.11
N ARG A 61 -10.71 13.83 1.91
CA ARG A 61 -11.99 14.35 1.40
C ARG A 61 -13.20 13.96 2.27
N LYS A 62 -13.18 12.78 2.89
CA LYS A 62 -14.25 12.33 3.80
C LYS A 62 -14.16 12.94 5.21
N GLY A 63 -12.97 13.32 5.66
CA GLY A 63 -12.77 13.98 6.96
C GLY A 63 -13.02 15.48 6.96
N ASP A 64 -13.04 16.11 5.77
CA ASP A 64 -13.33 17.54 5.57
C ASP A 64 -14.85 17.83 5.35
N MET A 65 -15.72 16.83 5.52
CA MET A 65 -17.20 16.93 5.51
C MET A 65 -17.77 16.60 6.88
#